data_AF-A0A7J9YVI7-F1
#
_entry.id   AF-A0A7J9YVI7-F1
#
_cell.length_a   1.000
_cell.length_b   1.000
_cell.length_c   1.000
_cell.angle_alpha   90.00
_cell.angle_beta   90.00
_cell.angle_gamma   90.00
#
_symmetry.space_group_name_H-M   'P 1'
#
loop_
_entity.id
_entity.type
_entity.pdbx_description
1 polymer ?
#
loop_
_entity_poly.entity_id
_entity_poly.type
_entity_poly.pdbx_seq_one_letter_code
_entity_poly.pdbx_strand_id
1 'polypeptide(L)'
;MPMILFARSQPDTPGKLTAHAFSYEHMEEAAYELLSRVAERAGDPETAAVARAIRDEERAMSDRLASSFDLAVAASLAARGSDDLPEQLDAYLADVHALEQQAIQLLQSGSKLTEADELASVFSEHLEETRGHARRIDGRLDARDASTSTLKDAAMRLGGLNYGGLLGAQPDTPAKLAGFAFAFEYLEIAAYELLKRVARHLGDAGSVELADSILADERAMAERIATHWDEAVDAALRSQGLTV
;
A
#
# COMPACT_ATOMS: atom_id res chain seq x y z
N MET A 1 16.97 -2.32 26.26
CA MET A 1 16.90 -3.78 26.03
C MET A 1 15.67 -4.24 25.24
N PRO A 2 14.46 -3.65 25.35
CA PRO A 2 13.31 -4.07 24.52
C PRO A 2 13.47 -3.71 23.04
N MET A 3 13.95 -2.49 22.75
CA MET A 3 14.10 -2.00 21.37
C MET A 3 15.15 -2.75 20.54
N ILE A 4 16.23 -3.25 21.15
CA ILE A 4 17.26 -4.05 20.46
C ILE A 4 16.74 -5.47 20.19
N LEU A 5 15.91 -6.02 21.08
CA LEU A 5 15.22 -7.29 20.84
C LEU A 5 14.16 -7.16 19.74
N PHE A 6 13.44 -6.03 19.71
CA PHE A 6 12.42 -5.71 18.69
C PHE A 6 13.05 -5.48 17.30
N ALA A 7 14.14 -4.71 17.21
CA ALA A 7 14.88 -4.55 15.96
C ALA A 7 15.51 -5.87 15.47
N ARG A 8 15.93 -6.75 16.38
CA ARG A 8 16.37 -8.11 16.03
C ARG A 8 15.22 -9.06 15.67
N SER A 9 14.00 -8.78 16.12
CA SER A 9 12.82 -9.61 15.80
C SER A 9 12.16 -9.25 14.48
N GLN A 10 12.57 -8.14 13.85
CA GLN A 10 12.18 -7.73 12.49
C GLN A 10 13.43 -7.53 11.61
N PRO A 11 14.14 -8.60 11.24
CA PRO A 11 15.24 -8.44 10.30
C PRO A 11 14.67 -7.94 8.97
N ASP A 12 15.26 -6.86 8.45
CA ASP A 12 15.02 -6.36 7.10
C ASP A 12 15.41 -7.44 6.09
N THR A 13 14.47 -8.34 5.82
CA THR A 13 14.67 -9.39 4.82
C THR A 13 14.66 -8.76 3.43
N PRO A 14 15.44 -9.29 2.47
CA PRO A 14 15.42 -8.77 1.11
C PRO A 14 13.99 -8.63 0.53
N GLY A 15 13.09 -9.57 0.81
CA GLY A 15 11.69 -9.51 0.36
C GLY A 15 10.91 -8.35 0.96
N LYS A 16 11.07 -8.07 2.25
CA LYS A 16 10.48 -6.88 2.90
C LYS A 16 11.06 -5.59 2.34
N LEU A 17 12.38 -5.52 2.16
CA LEU A 17 13.03 -4.34 1.60
C LEU A 17 12.56 -4.06 0.18
N THR A 18 12.42 -5.08 -0.65
CA THR A 18 11.86 -4.94 -2.00
C THR A 18 10.41 -4.48 -1.97
N ALA A 19 9.57 -5.03 -1.08
CA ALA A 19 8.19 -4.60 -0.91
C ALA A 19 8.10 -3.12 -0.51
N HIS A 20 8.90 -2.70 0.48
CA HIS A 20 8.94 -1.31 0.92
C HIS A 20 9.45 -0.38 -0.17
N ALA A 21 10.59 -0.70 -0.81
CA ALA A 21 11.11 0.08 -1.92
C ALA A 21 10.04 0.25 -3.02
N PHE A 22 9.37 -0.84 -3.42
CA PHE A 22 8.32 -0.80 -4.43
C PHE A 22 7.16 0.12 -4.02
N SER A 23 6.76 0.12 -2.75
CA SER A 23 5.73 1.06 -2.25
C SER A 23 6.21 2.52 -2.23
N TYR A 24 7.51 2.76 -1.97
CA TYR A 24 8.08 4.11 -2.01
C TYR A 24 8.12 4.67 -3.43
N GLU A 25 8.52 3.87 -4.44
CA GLU A 25 8.52 4.30 -5.84
C GLU A 25 7.12 4.79 -6.27
N HIS A 26 6.05 4.10 -5.87
CA HIS A 26 4.68 4.51 -6.22
C HIS A 26 4.17 5.70 -5.41
N MET A 27 4.71 5.93 -4.22
CA MET A 27 4.46 7.14 -3.45
C MET A 27 5.09 8.36 -4.13
N GLU A 28 6.32 8.22 -4.61
CA GLU A 28 7.02 9.26 -5.38
C GLU A 28 6.33 9.47 -6.73
N GLU A 29 5.90 8.39 -7.41
CA GLU A 29 5.09 8.46 -8.62
C GLU A 29 3.84 9.32 -8.42
N ALA A 30 3.06 9.06 -7.36
CA ALA A 30 1.87 9.85 -7.05
C ALA A 30 2.22 11.33 -6.78
N ALA A 31 3.30 11.59 -6.06
CA ALA A 31 3.74 12.96 -5.76
C ALA A 31 4.12 13.73 -7.03
N TYR A 32 4.91 13.13 -7.91
CA TYR A 32 5.32 13.75 -9.17
C TYR A 32 4.18 13.83 -10.20
N GLU A 33 3.24 12.89 -10.17
CA GLU A 33 2.02 12.93 -10.97
C GLU A 33 1.16 14.15 -10.62
N LEU A 34 0.94 14.38 -9.32
CA LEU A 34 0.24 15.56 -8.81
C LEU A 34 1.00 16.86 -9.12
N LEU A 35 2.33 16.88 -8.89
CA LEU A 35 3.16 18.05 -9.17
C LEU A 35 3.08 18.46 -10.64
N SER A 36 3.15 17.49 -11.56
CA SER A 36 3.09 17.76 -12.99
C SER A 36 1.78 18.46 -13.38
N ARG A 37 0.64 17.99 -12.87
CA ARG A 37 -0.69 18.56 -13.14
C ARG A 37 -0.89 19.94 -12.57
N VAL A 38 -0.40 20.16 -11.35
CA VAL A 38 -0.44 21.49 -10.72
C VAL A 38 0.42 22.47 -11.51
N ALA A 39 1.62 22.07 -11.92
CA ALA A 39 2.52 22.92 -12.72
C ALA A 39 1.90 23.28 -14.09
N GLU A 40 1.24 22.34 -14.77
CA GLU A 40 0.52 22.63 -16.02
C GLU A 40 -0.55 23.71 -15.84
N ARG A 41 -1.37 23.60 -14.79
CA ARG A 41 -2.44 24.56 -14.47
C ARG A 41 -1.88 25.91 -14.03
N ALA A 42 -0.68 25.93 -13.46
CA ALA A 42 0.05 27.16 -13.13
C ALA A 42 0.73 27.80 -14.36
N GLY A 43 0.70 27.18 -15.53
CA GLY A 43 1.40 27.65 -16.73
C GLY A 43 2.93 27.52 -16.63
N ASP A 44 3.43 26.56 -15.85
CA ASP A 44 4.84 26.24 -15.68
C ASP A 44 5.20 24.92 -16.41
N PRO A 45 5.45 24.98 -17.74
CA PRO A 45 5.76 23.79 -18.53
C PRO A 45 7.12 23.18 -18.20
N GLU A 46 8.06 23.94 -17.63
CA GLU A 46 9.39 23.45 -17.27
C GLU A 46 9.28 22.52 -16.07
N THR A 47 8.62 22.96 -14.99
CA THR A 47 8.37 22.11 -13.82
C THR A 47 7.51 20.90 -14.19
N ALA A 48 6.48 21.06 -15.03
CA ALA A 48 5.66 19.94 -15.48
C ALA A 48 6.45 18.90 -16.27
N ALA A 49 7.43 19.32 -17.08
CA ALA A 49 8.29 18.40 -17.83
C ALA A 49 9.25 17.65 -16.91
N VAL A 50 9.88 18.35 -15.94
CA VAL A 50 10.77 17.73 -14.95
C VAL A 50 10.03 16.72 -14.09
N ALA A 51 8.84 17.07 -13.58
CA ALA A 51 8.02 16.18 -12.76
C ALA A 51 7.63 14.91 -13.53
N ARG A 52 7.25 15.02 -14.81
CA ARG A 52 6.95 13.84 -15.65
C ARG A 52 8.18 12.96 -15.88
N ALA A 53 9.34 13.55 -16.12
CA ALA A 53 10.57 12.79 -16.31
C ALA A 53 10.91 11.97 -15.05
N ILE A 54 10.84 12.58 -13.87
CA ILE A 54 11.12 11.87 -12.61
C ILE A 54 10.08 10.78 -12.36
N ARG A 55 8.78 11.08 -12.52
CA ARG A 55 7.70 10.08 -12.41
C ARG A 55 7.96 8.85 -13.30
N ASP A 56 8.42 9.06 -14.54
CA ASP A 56 8.71 7.97 -15.47
C ASP A 56 9.95 7.17 -15.04
N GLU A 57 10.94 7.81 -14.38
CA GLU A 57 12.09 7.14 -13.77
C GLU A 57 11.67 6.27 -12.56
N GLU A 58 10.80 6.78 -11.68
CA GLU A 58 10.29 6.02 -10.52
C GLU A 58 9.45 4.82 -10.98
N ARG A 59 8.61 5.00 -12.00
CA ARG A 59 7.87 3.89 -12.61
C ARG A 59 8.82 2.84 -13.19
N ALA A 60 9.87 3.26 -13.88
CA ALA A 60 10.87 2.33 -14.39
C ALA A 60 11.63 1.60 -13.27
N MET A 61 11.82 2.22 -12.11
CA MET A 61 12.40 1.59 -10.93
C MET A 61 11.44 0.61 -10.28
N SER A 62 10.16 0.98 -10.16
CA SER A 62 9.11 0.12 -9.62
C SER A 62 8.94 -1.15 -10.44
N ASP A 63 9.03 -1.07 -11.78
CA ASP A 63 9.06 -2.24 -12.68
C ASP A 63 10.26 -3.17 -12.42
N ARG A 64 11.45 -2.59 -12.18
CA ARG A 64 12.65 -3.37 -11.82
C ARG A 64 12.48 -4.08 -10.48
N LEU A 65 11.93 -3.40 -9.48
CA LEU A 65 11.62 -3.98 -8.17
C LEU A 65 10.56 -5.08 -8.29
N ALA A 66 9.52 -4.86 -9.10
CA ALA A 66 8.48 -5.84 -9.40
C ALA A 66 9.09 -7.14 -9.95
N SER A 67 10.01 -7.01 -10.90
CA SER A 67 10.72 -8.16 -11.50
C SER A 67 11.68 -8.87 -10.52
N SER A 68 12.06 -8.20 -9.43
CA SER A 68 13.02 -8.70 -8.44
C SER A 68 12.37 -9.40 -7.24
N PHE A 69 11.03 -9.34 -7.08
CA PHE A 69 10.36 -9.93 -5.91
C PHE A 69 10.64 -11.41 -5.74
N ASP A 70 10.59 -12.21 -6.81
CA ASP A 70 10.83 -13.66 -6.70
C ASP A 70 12.23 -13.96 -6.16
N LEU A 71 13.24 -13.23 -6.67
CA LEU A 71 14.62 -13.36 -6.22
C LEU A 71 14.79 -12.90 -4.76
N ALA A 72 14.21 -11.76 -4.40
CA ALA A 72 14.30 -11.19 -3.06
C ALA A 72 13.61 -12.07 -2.00
N VAL A 73 12.44 -12.61 -2.32
CA VAL A 73 11.73 -13.55 -1.45
C VAL A 73 12.52 -14.85 -1.33
N ALA A 74 13.02 -15.43 -2.43
CA ALA A 74 13.85 -16.63 -2.37
C ALA A 74 15.10 -16.43 -1.49
N ALA A 75 15.78 -15.29 -1.60
CA ALA A 75 16.92 -14.96 -0.74
C ALA A 75 16.52 -14.86 0.75
N SER A 76 15.35 -14.31 1.04
CA SER A 76 14.81 -14.20 2.41
C SER A 76 14.51 -15.56 3.02
N LEU A 77 13.97 -16.47 2.21
CA LEU A 77 13.62 -17.82 2.62
C LEU A 77 14.88 -18.70 2.80
N ALA A 78 15.87 -18.57 1.91
CA ALA A 78 17.13 -19.31 1.99
C ALA A 78 17.96 -18.96 3.24
N ALA A 79 17.81 -17.75 3.77
CA ALA A 79 18.50 -17.30 5.00
C ALA A 79 17.86 -17.84 6.29
N ARG A 80 16.73 -18.54 6.22
CA ARG A 80 15.95 -19.03 7.38
C ARG A 80 15.87 -20.56 7.41
N GLY A 81 15.62 -21.11 8.60
CA GLY A 81 15.28 -22.53 8.75
C GLY A 81 13.88 -22.83 8.25
N SER A 82 13.66 -24.03 7.70
CA SER A 82 12.35 -24.47 7.18
C SER A 82 11.24 -24.45 8.23
N ASP A 83 11.60 -24.68 9.49
CA ASP A 83 10.65 -24.85 10.60
C ASP A 83 10.00 -23.51 11.03
N ASP A 84 10.63 -22.38 10.72
CA ASP A 84 10.13 -21.03 11.06
C ASP A 84 9.17 -20.46 10.00
N LEU A 85 9.07 -21.10 8.82
CA LEU A 85 8.34 -20.54 7.68
C LEU A 85 6.81 -20.51 7.86
N PRO A 86 6.16 -21.52 8.46
CA PRO A 86 4.73 -21.44 8.75
C PRO A 86 4.35 -20.26 9.66
N GLU A 87 5.12 -20.02 10.72
CA GLU A 87 4.92 -18.88 11.63
C GLU A 87 5.15 -17.54 10.90
N GLN A 88 6.13 -17.50 9.99
CA GLN A 88 6.39 -16.33 9.16
C GLN A 88 5.23 -16.00 8.21
N LEU A 89 4.57 -17.02 7.67
CA LEU A 89 3.37 -16.84 6.85
C LEU A 89 2.20 -16.29 7.69
N ASP A 90 2.01 -16.79 8.91
CA ASP A 90 1.00 -16.24 9.83
C ASP A 90 1.29 -14.79 10.17
N ALA A 91 2.56 -14.44 10.38
CA ALA A 91 2.98 -13.06 10.60
C ALA A 91 2.66 -12.17 9.39
N TYR A 92 2.86 -12.64 8.16
CA TYR A 92 2.50 -11.86 6.97
C TYR A 92 1.00 -11.73 6.75
N LEU A 93 0.21 -12.77 7.06
CA LEU A 93 -1.25 -12.68 7.07
C LEU A 93 -1.73 -11.65 8.12
N ALA A 94 -1.09 -11.63 9.30
CA ALA A 94 -1.39 -10.66 10.33
C ALA A 94 -0.97 -9.22 9.93
N ASP A 95 0.18 -9.08 9.25
CA ASP A 95 0.65 -7.79 8.72
C ASP A 95 -0.34 -7.24 7.67
N VAL A 96 -0.79 -8.04 6.69
CA VAL A 96 -1.79 -7.58 5.71
C VAL A 96 -3.16 -7.33 6.36
N HIS A 97 -3.60 -8.16 7.31
CA HIS A 97 -4.85 -7.89 8.04
C HIS A 97 -4.84 -6.52 8.72
N ALA A 98 -3.71 -6.13 9.30
CA ALA A 98 -3.61 -4.86 9.98
C ALA A 98 -3.34 -3.68 9.01
N LEU A 99 -2.90 -3.91 7.76
CA LEU A 99 -2.98 -2.91 6.69
C LEU A 99 -4.45 -2.65 6.31
N GLU A 100 -5.25 -3.69 6.10
CA GLU A 100 -6.69 -3.56 5.79
C GLU A 100 -7.44 -2.78 6.87
N GLN A 101 -7.15 -3.04 8.15
CA GLN A 101 -7.78 -2.28 9.25
C GLN A 101 -7.40 -0.79 9.24
N GLN A 102 -6.21 -0.44 8.74
CA GLN A 102 -5.80 0.95 8.56
C GLN A 102 -6.45 1.57 7.33
N ALA A 103 -6.51 0.84 6.20
CA ALA A 103 -7.25 1.24 5.00
C ALA A 103 -8.71 1.57 5.35
N ILE A 104 -9.39 0.70 6.11
CA ILE A 104 -10.77 0.94 6.57
C ILE A 104 -10.90 2.28 7.32
N GLN A 105 -9.99 2.57 8.25
CA GLN A 105 -10.02 3.83 9.02
C GLN A 105 -9.78 5.06 8.13
N LEU A 106 -8.84 4.93 7.19
CA LEU A 106 -8.54 5.96 6.20
C LEU A 106 -9.76 6.23 5.31
N LEU A 107 -10.34 5.20 4.71
CA LEU A 107 -11.49 5.32 3.79
C LEU A 107 -12.74 5.86 4.50
N GLN A 108 -12.97 5.48 5.76
CA GLN A 108 -14.02 6.07 6.61
C GLN A 108 -13.81 7.55 6.90
N SER A 109 -12.56 8.01 6.92
CA SER A 109 -12.21 9.41 7.15
C SER A 109 -12.22 10.20 5.84
N GLY A 110 -11.66 9.63 4.77
CA GLY A 110 -11.58 10.20 3.42
C GLY A 110 -12.96 10.43 2.80
N SER A 111 -13.89 9.48 2.94
CA SER A 111 -15.28 9.64 2.46
C SER A 111 -16.02 10.84 3.08
N LYS A 112 -15.55 11.36 4.22
CA LYS A 112 -16.11 12.58 4.85
C LYS A 112 -15.46 13.88 4.37
N LEU A 113 -14.32 13.80 3.69
CA LEU A 113 -13.51 14.97 3.29
C LEU A 113 -13.78 15.42 1.85
N THR A 114 -14.53 14.65 1.07
CA THR A 114 -14.79 14.93 -0.34
C THR A 114 -16.27 15.22 -0.57
N GLU A 115 -16.58 16.44 -1.02
CA GLU A 115 -17.87 16.80 -1.65
C GLU A 115 -17.86 16.54 -3.18
N ALA A 116 -16.81 15.88 -3.71
CA ALA A 116 -16.72 15.46 -5.10
C ALA A 116 -17.41 14.10 -5.26
N ASP A 117 -18.54 14.10 -5.97
CA ASP A 117 -19.48 12.96 -6.00
C ASP A 117 -18.83 11.64 -6.46
N GLU A 118 -17.86 11.68 -7.38
CA GLU A 118 -17.29 10.47 -7.99
C GLU A 118 -16.16 9.85 -7.14
N LEU A 119 -15.18 10.61 -6.67
CA LEU A 119 -14.09 10.09 -5.83
C LEU A 119 -14.61 9.58 -4.46
N ALA A 120 -15.64 10.24 -3.90
CA ALA A 120 -16.32 9.74 -2.71
C ALA A 120 -16.98 8.37 -2.95
N SER A 121 -17.59 8.15 -4.12
CA SER A 121 -18.16 6.85 -4.50
C SER A 121 -17.09 5.78 -4.59
N VAL A 122 -15.96 6.08 -5.23
CA VAL A 122 -14.81 5.16 -5.33
C VAL A 122 -14.35 4.71 -3.94
N PHE A 123 -14.17 5.65 -3.00
CA PHE A 123 -13.77 5.28 -1.62
C PHE A 123 -14.84 4.54 -0.84
N SER A 124 -16.12 4.83 -1.07
CA SER A 124 -17.21 4.09 -0.43
C SER A 124 -17.28 2.64 -0.91
N GLU A 125 -17.12 2.41 -2.22
CA GLU A 125 -17.07 1.07 -2.80
C GLU A 125 -15.85 0.31 -2.30
N HIS A 126 -14.68 0.95 -2.33
CA HIS A 126 -13.44 0.34 -1.84
C HIS A 126 -13.55 -0.02 -0.35
N LEU A 127 -14.14 0.84 0.49
CA LEU A 127 -14.36 0.53 1.90
C LEU A 127 -15.17 -0.77 2.13
N GLU A 128 -16.14 -1.07 1.27
CA GLU A 128 -16.90 -2.34 1.36
C GLU A 128 -16.04 -3.53 0.95
N GLU A 129 -15.22 -3.37 -0.09
CA GLU A 129 -14.26 -4.33 -0.62
C GLU A 129 -13.16 -4.67 0.41
N THR A 130 -12.46 -3.66 0.94
CA THR A 130 -11.44 -3.76 2.01
C THR A 130 -11.99 -4.45 3.27
N ARG A 131 -13.24 -4.15 3.65
CA ARG A 131 -13.91 -4.88 4.75
C ARG A 131 -14.12 -6.36 4.42
N GLY A 132 -14.38 -6.66 3.15
CA GLY A 132 -14.44 -8.03 2.63
C GLY A 132 -13.09 -8.73 2.70
N HIS A 133 -12.02 -8.06 2.29
CA HIS A 133 -10.64 -8.56 2.39
C HIS A 133 -10.27 -8.89 3.83
N ALA A 134 -10.46 -7.96 4.77
CA ALA A 134 -10.21 -8.18 6.20
C ALA A 134 -10.90 -9.46 6.74
N ARG A 135 -12.19 -9.66 6.43
CA ARG A 135 -12.94 -10.87 6.84
C ARG A 135 -12.39 -12.15 6.22
N ARG A 136 -11.90 -12.09 4.98
CA ARG A 136 -11.31 -13.26 4.31
C ARG A 136 -9.96 -13.62 4.92
N ILE A 137 -9.18 -12.62 5.33
CA ILE A 137 -7.90 -12.83 6.02
C ILE A 137 -8.13 -13.40 7.41
N ASP A 138 -9.13 -12.92 8.17
CA ASP A 138 -9.55 -13.52 9.44
C ASP A 138 -9.84 -15.01 9.27
N GLY A 139 -10.67 -15.37 8.29
CA GLY A 139 -10.97 -16.77 7.98
C GLY A 139 -9.73 -17.58 7.59
N ARG A 140 -8.75 -16.96 6.92
CA ARG A 140 -7.49 -17.64 6.55
C ARG A 140 -6.59 -17.87 7.76
N LEU A 141 -6.47 -16.89 8.66
CA LEU A 141 -5.74 -16.97 9.93
C LEU A 141 -6.34 -18.05 10.83
N ASP A 142 -7.67 -18.08 10.96
CA ASP A 142 -8.39 -19.11 11.71
C ASP A 142 -8.13 -20.50 11.15
N ALA A 143 -8.18 -20.66 9.82
CA ALA A 143 -7.89 -21.94 9.17
C ALA A 143 -6.43 -22.40 9.27
N ARG A 144 -5.53 -21.57 9.79
CA ARG A 144 -4.11 -21.91 10.08
C ARG A 144 -3.87 -22.12 11.56
N ASP A 145 -4.91 -22.01 12.40
CA ASP A 145 -4.80 -21.98 13.86
C ASP A 145 -3.80 -20.92 14.36
N ALA A 146 -3.69 -19.80 13.64
CA ALA A 146 -2.75 -18.74 13.95
C ALA A 146 -3.09 -18.10 15.31
N SER A 147 -2.08 -17.89 16.16
CA SER A 147 -2.31 -17.44 17.53
C SER A 147 -2.71 -15.95 17.61
N THR A 148 -3.53 -15.61 18.61
CA THR A 148 -3.83 -14.21 18.96
C THR A 148 -2.58 -13.38 19.32
N SER A 149 -1.47 -14.04 19.67
CA SER A 149 -0.18 -13.36 19.90
C SER A 149 0.43 -12.85 18.61
N THR A 150 0.31 -13.61 17.52
CA THR A 150 0.79 -13.23 16.18
C THR A 150 0.08 -11.96 15.70
N LEU A 151 -1.23 -11.86 15.92
CA LEU A 151 -2.02 -10.68 15.64
C LEU A 151 -1.58 -9.45 16.46
N LYS A 152 -1.29 -9.64 17.75
CA LYS A 152 -0.79 -8.56 18.62
C LYS A 152 0.59 -8.07 18.18
N ASP A 153 1.47 -8.99 17.77
CA ASP A 153 2.80 -8.64 17.28
C ASP A 153 2.74 -7.86 15.97
N ALA A 154 1.85 -8.23 15.05
CA ALA A 154 1.61 -7.47 13.82
C ALA A 154 1.08 -6.05 14.12
N ALA A 155 0.10 -5.92 15.02
CA ALA A 155 -0.42 -4.62 15.45
C ALA A 155 0.67 -3.72 16.06
N MET A 156 1.60 -4.28 16.86
CA MET A 156 2.73 -3.54 17.40
C MET A 156 3.73 -3.10 16.32
N ARG A 157 3.98 -3.91 15.29
CA ARG A 157 4.88 -3.58 14.17
C ARG A 157 4.31 -2.45 13.34
N LEU A 158 3.03 -2.51 13.00
CA LEU A 158 2.34 -1.44 12.29
C LEU A 158 2.25 -0.16 13.12
N GLY A 159 2.01 -0.26 14.43
CA GLY A 159 2.05 0.91 15.32
C GLY A 159 3.42 1.59 15.43
N GLY A 160 4.51 0.90 15.11
CA GLY A 160 5.86 1.47 15.01
C GLY A 160 6.14 2.16 13.67
N LEU A 161 5.40 1.81 12.62
CA LEU A 161 5.41 2.46 11.33
C LEU A 161 4.39 3.59 11.37
N ASN A 162 4.85 4.80 11.70
CA ASN A 162 4.00 5.98 11.74
C ASN A 162 3.63 6.41 10.30
N TYR A 163 2.85 5.60 9.57
CA TYR A 163 2.40 5.93 8.20
C TYR A 163 1.61 7.25 8.19
N GLY A 164 0.83 7.52 9.25
CA GLY A 164 0.17 8.82 9.45
C GLY A 164 1.12 10.01 9.66
N GLY A 165 2.37 9.76 10.06
CA GLY A 165 3.44 10.76 10.10
C GLY A 165 4.33 10.77 8.85
N LEU A 166 4.50 9.64 8.18
CA LEU A 166 5.19 9.50 6.90
C LEU A 166 4.47 10.29 5.80
N LEU A 167 3.14 10.32 5.88
CA LEU A 167 2.27 10.98 4.91
C LEU A 167 1.89 12.42 5.32
N GLY A 168 2.57 12.98 6.33
CA GLY A 168 2.65 14.42 6.60
C GLY A 168 1.31 15.17 6.65
N ALA A 169 0.67 15.18 7.83
CA ALA A 169 -0.65 15.78 8.06
C ALA A 169 -1.78 15.11 7.26
N GLN A 170 -2.97 14.98 7.86
CA GLN A 170 -4.12 14.41 7.15
C GLN A 170 -4.31 15.12 5.80
N PRO A 171 -4.63 14.40 4.71
CA PRO A 171 -4.85 15.02 3.42
C PRO A 171 -5.95 16.08 3.56
N ASP A 172 -5.55 17.33 3.41
CA ASP A 172 -6.38 18.53 3.59
C ASP A 172 -6.96 19.03 2.25
N THR A 173 -6.65 18.34 1.15
CA THR A 173 -7.13 18.63 -0.19
C THR A 173 -7.49 17.35 -0.94
N PRO A 174 -8.46 17.39 -1.88
CA PRO A 174 -8.82 16.23 -2.70
C PRO A 174 -7.63 15.61 -3.45
N ALA A 175 -6.72 16.45 -3.98
CA ALA A 175 -5.51 16.01 -4.66
C ALA A 175 -4.59 15.17 -3.75
N LYS A 176 -4.30 15.65 -2.53
CA LYS A 176 -3.48 14.88 -1.57
C LYS A 176 -4.19 13.61 -1.12
N LEU A 177 -5.52 13.63 -1.01
CA LEU A 177 -6.30 12.44 -0.64
C LEU A 177 -6.20 11.37 -1.73
N ALA A 178 -6.38 11.71 -3.00
CA ALA A 178 -6.17 10.80 -4.12
C ALA A 178 -4.72 10.29 -4.18
N GLY A 179 -3.75 11.19 -3.98
CA GLY A 179 -2.31 10.90 -3.92
C GLY A 179 -1.98 9.83 -2.90
N PHE A 180 -2.47 10.05 -1.69
CA PHE A 180 -2.32 9.14 -0.56
C PHE A 180 -2.99 7.80 -0.85
N ALA A 181 -4.25 7.81 -1.29
CA ALA A 181 -5.02 6.59 -1.52
C ALA A 181 -4.28 5.69 -2.53
N PHE A 182 -3.88 6.25 -3.68
CA PHE A 182 -3.07 5.54 -4.67
C PHE A 182 -1.78 4.95 -4.07
N ALA A 183 -1.01 5.74 -3.30
CA ALA A 183 0.21 5.25 -2.68
C ALA A 183 -0.06 4.11 -1.66
N PHE A 184 -1.20 4.18 -0.97
CA PHE A 184 -1.63 3.14 -0.02
C PHE A 184 -2.00 1.83 -0.74
N GLU A 185 -2.70 1.90 -1.88
CA GLU A 185 -2.97 0.71 -2.71
C GLU A 185 -1.67 -0.02 -3.06
N TYR A 186 -0.62 0.71 -3.45
CA TYR A 186 0.66 0.09 -3.80
C TYR A 186 1.44 -0.45 -2.61
N LEU A 187 1.20 0.07 -1.40
CA LEU A 187 1.70 -0.54 -0.17
C LEU A 187 1.02 -1.90 0.07
N GLU A 188 -0.29 -1.99 -0.12
CA GLU A 188 -1.05 -3.24 0.00
C GLU A 188 -0.65 -4.25 -1.08
N ILE A 189 -0.54 -3.81 -2.34
CA ILE A 189 -0.05 -4.64 -3.45
C ILE A 189 1.33 -5.22 -3.12
N ALA A 190 2.26 -4.42 -2.59
CA ALA A 190 3.59 -4.89 -2.22
C ALA A 190 3.54 -5.96 -1.11
N ALA A 191 2.70 -5.75 -0.10
CA ALA A 191 2.54 -6.66 1.03
C ALA A 191 1.91 -7.99 0.57
N TYR A 192 0.89 -7.94 -0.27
CA TYR A 192 0.27 -9.13 -0.84
C TYR A 192 1.19 -9.88 -1.82
N GLU A 193 2.02 -9.19 -2.60
CA GLU A 193 3.02 -9.83 -3.46
C GLU A 193 4.10 -10.57 -2.66
N LEU A 194 4.49 -10.03 -1.51
CA LEU A 194 5.37 -10.71 -0.54
C LEU A 194 4.66 -11.94 0.06
N LEU A 195 3.45 -11.76 0.59
CA LEU A 195 2.64 -12.83 1.20
C LEU A 195 2.44 -14.00 0.23
N LYS A 196 1.99 -13.71 -1.00
CA LYS A 196 1.72 -14.70 -2.05
C LYS A 196 2.94 -15.56 -2.37
N ARG A 197 4.13 -14.97 -2.47
CA ARG A 197 5.35 -15.71 -2.79
C ARG A 197 5.80 -16.62 -1.65
N VAL A 198 5.64 -16.15 -0.42
CA VAL A 198 5.94 -16.95 0.78
C VAL A 198 4.96 -18.12 0.90
N ALA A 199 3.66 -17.86 0.70
CA ALA A 199 2.62 -18.89 0.66
C ALA A 199 2.89 -19.94 -0.42
N ARG A 200 3.24 -19.50 -1.64
CA ARG A 200 3.58 -20.39 -2.76
C ARG A 200 4.77 -21.29 -2.43
N HIS A 201 5.81 -20.76 -1.80
CA HIS A 201 6.98 -21.54 -1.40
C HIS A 201 6.60 -22.64 -0.40
N LEU A 202 5.66 -22.37 0.50
CA LEU A 202 5.14 -23.33 1.47
C LEU A 202 4.10 -24.30 0.91
N GLY A 203 3.69 -24.14 -0.35
CA GLY A 203 2.61 -24.92 -0.94
C GLY A 203 1.23 -24.60 -0.34
N ASP A 204 1.06 -23.45 0.32
CA ASP A 204 -0.20 -23.01 0.89
C ASP A 204 -1.11 -22.40 -0.18
N ALA A 205 -1.82 -23.27 -0.91
CA ALA A 205 -2.71 -22.88 -1.99
C ALA A 205 -3.80 -21.90 -1.54
N GLY A 206 -4.36 -22.07 -0.34
CA GLY A 206 -5.42 -21.19 0.17
C GLY A 206 -4.95 -19.76 0.40
N SER A 207 -3.72 -19.59 0.91
CA SER A 207 -3.12 -18.25 1.06
C SER A 207 -2.73 -17.63 -0.29
N VAL A 208 -2.32 -18.44 -1.28
CA VAL A 208 -2.05 -17.98 -2.65
C VAL A 208 -3.33 -17.47 -3.31
N GLU A 209 -4.41 -18.26 -3.28
CA GLU A 209 -5.70 -17.89 -3.87
C GLU A 209 -6.30 -16.63 -3.22
N LEU A 210 -6.17 -16.50 -1.89
CA LEU A 210 -6.55 -15.30 -1.17
C LEU A 210 -5.80 -14.08 -1.69
N ALA A 211 -4.47 -14.14 -1.70
CA ALA A 211 -3.63 -13.03 -2.10
C ALA A 211 -3.80 -12.68 -3.59
N ASP A 212 -3.98 -13.67 -4.47
CA ASP A 212 -4.21 -13.43 -5.90
C ASP A 212 -5.51 -12.67 -6.17
N SER A 213 -6.57 -13.01 -5.45
CA SER A 213 -7.84 -12.29 -5.57
C SER A 213 -7.74 -10.86 -5.05
N ILE A 214 -7.15 -10.65 -3.87
CA ILE A 214 -7.04 -9.30 -3.30
C ILE A 214 -6.12 -8.43 -4.15
N LEU A 215 -4.99 -8.97 -4.64
CA LEU A 215 -4.11 -8.27 -5.59
C LEU A 215 -4.80 -7.81 -6.87
N ALA A 216 -5.82 -8.54 -7.34
CA ALA A 216 -6.58 -8.13 -8.51
C ALA A 216 -7.47 -6.93 -8.18
N ASP A 217 -8.11 -6.95 -7.00
CA ASP A 217 -8.96 -5.88 -6.49
C ASP A 217 -8.12 -4.59 -6.26
N GLU A 218 -7.00 -4.65 -5.52
CA GLU A 218 -6.18 -3.46 -5.22
C GLU A 218 -5.55 -2.82 -6.45
N ARG A 219 -5.14 -3.64 -7.44
CA ARG A 219 -4.65 -3.11 -8.72
C ARG A 219 -5.74 -2.37 -9.48
N ALA A 220 -6.93 -2.95 -9.53
CA ALA A 220 -8.07 -2.30 -10.15
C ALA A 220 -8.44 -1.01 -9.41
N MET A 221 -8.34 -0.99 -8.08
CA MET A 221 -8.57 0.21 -7.28
C MET A 221 -7.53 1.30 -7.56
N ALA A 222 -6.24 0.96 -7.58
CA ALA A 222 -5.17 1.90 -7.92
C ALA A 222 -5.38 2.53 -9.31
N GLU A 223 -5.74 1.71 -10.31
CA GLU A 223 -6.07 2.18 -11.66
C GLU A 223 -7.30 3.11 -11.66
N ARG A 224 -8.35 2.77 -10.90
CA ARG A 224 -9.55 3.61 -10.76
C ARG A 224 -9.25 4.94 -10.09
N ILE A 225 -8.48 4.97 -9.01
CA ILE A 225 -8.07 6.21 -8.34
C ILE A 225 -7.29 7.10 -9.33
N ALA A 226 -6.41 6.50 -10.14
CA ALA A 226 -5.63 7.22 -11.12
C ALA A 226 -6.45 7.88 -12.24
N THR A 227 -7.69 7.43 -12.51
CA THR A 227 -8.55 8.12 -13.49
C THR A 227 -9.09 9.46 -12.97
N HIS A 228 -9.01 9.72 -11.66
CA HIS A 228 -9.52 10.93 -11.02
C HIS A 228 -8.44 11.97 -10.69
N TRP A 229 -7.19 11.80 -11.16
CA TRP A 229 -6.10 12.75 -10.88
C TRP A 229 -6.43 14.20 -11.23
N ASP A 230 -6.96 14.42 -12.45
CA ASP A 230 -7.26 15.77 -12.93
C ASP A 230 -8.40 16.42 -12.14
N GLU A 231 -9.47 15.67 -11.89
CA GLU A 231 -10.60 16.13 -11.08
C GLU A 231 -10.17 16.51 -9.65
N ALA A 232 -9.34 15.67 -9.03
CA ALA A 232 -8.83 15.89 -7.68
C ALA A 232 -7.93 17.13 -7.59
N VAL A 233 -7.07 17.35 -8.59
CA VAL A 233 -6.24 18.56 -8.70
C VAL A 233 -7.09 19.80 -8.92
N ASP A 234 -8.06 19.76 -9.84
CA ASP A 234 -8.95 20.89 -10.10
C ASP A 234 -9.76 21.26 -8.86
N ALA A 235 -10.28 20.26 -8.13
CA ALA A 235 -11.00 20.47 -6.88
C ALA A 235 -10.11 21.10 -5.80
N ALA A 236 -8.85 20.66 -5.70
CA ALA A 236 -7.88 21.24 -4.76
C ALA A 236 -7.51 22.69 -5.09
N LEU A 237 -7.40 23.06 -6.36
CA LEU A 237 -7.13 24.44 -6.76
C LEU A 237 -8.36 25.34 -6.52
N ARG A 238 -9.56 24.86 -6.84
CA ARG A 238 -10.82 25.58 -6.55
C ARG A 238 -11.01 25.85 -5.06
N SER A 239 -10.70 24.89 -4.19
CA SER A 239 -10.82 25.07 -2.73
C SER A 239 -9.85 26.13 -2.18
N GLN A 240 -8.79 26.45 -2.92
CA GLN A 240 -7.83 27.51 -2.61
C GLN A 240 -8.15 28.85 -3.31
N GLY A 241 -9.29 28.94 -4.02
CA GLY A 241 -9.72 30.15 -4.72
C GLY A 241 -8.97 30.44 -6.02
N LEU A 242 -8.25 29.45 -6.55
CA LEU A 242 -7.57 29.55 -7.85
C LEU A 242 -8.55 29.17 -8.98
N THR A 243 -8.49 29.91 -10.08
CA THR A 243 -9.27 29.60 -11.29
C THR A 243 -8.49 28.56 -12.09
N VAL A 244 -9.15 27.46 -12.44
CA VAL A 244 -8.63 26.36 -13.25
C VAL A 244 -9.22 26.45 -14.66
#